data_AF-A3IWR2-F1
#
_entry.id   AF-A3IWR2-F1
#
_cell.length_a   1.000
_cell.length_b   1.000
_cell.length_c   1.000
_cell.angle_alpha   90.00
_cell.angle_beta   90.00
_cell.angle_gamma   90.00
#
_symmetry.space_group_name_H-M   'P 1'
#
loop_
_entity.id
_entity.type
_entity.pdbx_description
1 polymer ?
#
loop_
_entity_poly.entity_id
_entity_poly.type
_entity_poly.pdbx_seq_one_letter_code
_entity_poly.pdbx_strand_id
1 'polypeptide(L)'
;MKHQNIHFSFLTRTVSYLSLTCATTLALVTGINPEVKAATIEFDADMYAYSNPNTCTPKLAPDNKCFVEDGFNVEAFSGRNTGSTGSDPGHFHEGGHFHASNSYEAQHFSAVDRLLGVYLTLANGGTFSLESLDYQLRDNTRAISGYSTDDTKILISTTFDPTQPVLGQFTEVSVGNELGLPFQTLNLTDFQNITQVYIASSGDVNFDNLTTTEIPENNDPNSVPEPGTLVGLLTLGSMGFCFRRKESQR
;
A
#
# COMPACT_ATOMS: atom_id res chain seq x y z
N MET A 1 -11.24 68.57 58.40
CA MET A 1 -9.93 68.11 57.87
C MET A 1 -10.14 66.77 57.18
N LYS A 2 -9.76 66.67 55.89
CA LYS A 2 -9.46 65.45 55.10
C LYS A 2 -10.60 64.43 54.89
N HIS A 3 -10.85 63.81 53.74
CA HIS A 3 -10.41 63.92 52.34
C HIS A 3 -11.48 63.15 51.51
N GLN A 4 -11.68 63.53 50.25
CA GLN A 4 -12.44 62.76 49.24
C GLN A 4 -11.83 61.36 49.04
N ASN A 5 -12.63 60.41 48.53
CA ASN A 5 -12.27 59.69 47.30
C ASN A 5 -13.48 58.97 46.68
N ILE A 6 -13.66 59.23 45.38
CA ILE A 6 -14.50 58.50 44.44
C ILE A 6 -13.72 57.24 44.04
N HIS A 7 -14.38 56.07 44.01
CA HIS A 7 -13.83 54.89 43.34
C HIS A 7 -14.75 54.47 42.18
N PHE A 8 -14.27 54.73 40.97
CA PHE A 8 -14.65 53.98 39.78
C PHE A 8 -13.95 52.62 39.83
N SER A 9 -14.68 51.52 39.65
CA SER A 9 -14.10 50.23 39.27
C SER A 9 -14.50 49.92 37.82
N PHE A 10 -13.68 50.38 36.89
CA PHE A 10 -13.48 49.70 35.62
C PHE A 10 -12.44 48.58 35.85
N LEU A 11 -12.48 47.55 35.00
CA LEU A 11 -11.66 46.32 34.97
C LEU A 11 -12.18 45.15 35.82
N THR A 12 -12.82 44.20 35.13
CA THR A 12 -12.34 42.80 35.04
C THR A 12 -13.16 42.09 33.97
N ARG A 13 -12.74 42.25 32.71
CA ARG A 13 -13.27 41.45 31.59
C ARG A 13 -12.13 41.11 30.64
N THR A 14 -11.13 40.40 31.14
CA THR A 14 -9.94 40.04 30.34
C THR A 14 -9.31 38.70 30.74
N VAL A 15 -10.09 37.74 31.25
CA VAL A 15 -9.56 36.40 31.57
C VAL A 15 -10.46 35.29 31.01
N SER A 16 -10.96 35.45 29.78
CA SER A 16 -11.72 34.39 29.10
C SER A 16 -11.24 34.10 27.68
N TYR A 17 -10.16 34.74 27.21
CA TYR A 17 -9.62 34.54 25.86
C TYR A 17 -8.29 33.77 25.82
N LEU A 18 -7.66 33.46 26.97
CA LEU A 18 -6.40 32.69 27.01
C LEU A 18 -6.60 31.18 27.11
N SER A 19 -7.78 30.70 27.50
CA SER A 19 -8.04 29.25 27.61
C SER A 19 -8.44 28.60 26.30
N LEU A 20 -8.90 29.38 25.30
CA LEU A 20 -9.35 28.84 24.00
C LEU A 20 -8.20 28.71 23.00
N THR A 21 -7.18 29.57 23.07
CA THR A 21 -6.01 29.50 22.18
C THR A 21 -5.05 28.37 22.56
N CYS A 22 -5.01 27.94 23.81
CA CYS A 22 -4.17 26.82 24.25
C CYS A 22 -4.73 25.47 23.77
N ALA A 23 -6.06 25.32 23.68
CA ALA A 23 -6.70 24.08 23.24
C ALA A 23 -6.60 23.84 21.72
N THR A 24 -6.65 24.90 20.89
CA THR A 24 -6.42 24.78 19.44
C THR A 24 -4.96 24.51 19.09
N THR A 25 -4.02 25.01 19.89
CA THR A 25 -2.59 24.74 19.66
C THR A 25 -2.21 23.32 20.10
N LEU A 26 -2.90 22.75 21.10
CA LEU A 26 -2.63 21.38 21.53
C LEU A 26 -3.10 20.34 20.50
N ALA A 27 -4.21 20.58 19.78
CA ALA A 27 -4.66 19.69 18.69
C ALA A 27 -3.72 19.68 17.46
N LEU A 28 -2.94 20.75 17.26
CA LEU A 28 -1.89 20.82 16.23
C LEU A 28 -0.57 20.17 16.67
N VAL A 29 -0.37 19.94 17.97
CA VAL A 29 0.87 19.41 18.55
C VAL A 29 0.71 17.97 19.04
N THR A 30 -0.50 17.51 19.32
CA THR A 30 -0.79 16.10 19.65
C THR A 30 -1.05 15.29 18.37
N GLY A 31 0.03 15.09 17.62
CA GLY A 31 0.29 13.97 16.73
C GLY A 31 -0.90 13.18 16.18
N ILE A 32 -1.45 13.63 15.06
CA ILE A 32 -1.70 12.68 13.98
C ILE A 32 -0.31 12.41 13.40
N ASN A 33 0.49 11.60 14.09
CA ASN A 33 1.48 10.83 13.35
C ASN A 33 0.62 9.96 12.44
N PRO A 34 0.65 10.13 11.11
CA PRO A 34 0.05 9.11 10.27
C PRO A 34 0.77 7.81 10.66
N GLU A 35 0.04 6.92 11.32
CA GLU A 35 0.61 5.64 11.72
C GLU A 35 1.11 4.96 10.46
N VAL A 36 2.38 4.60 10.49
CA VAL A 36 3.01 3.77 9.47
C VAL A 36 2.24 2.45 9.49
N LYS A 37 1.39 2.24 8.47
CA LYS A 37 0.52 1.08 8.41
C LYS A 37 1.28 -0.05 7.73
N ALA A 38 1.80 -0.97 8.55
CA ALA A 38 2.28 -2.25 8.07
C ALA A 38 1.07 -3.10 7.64
N ALA A 39 1.22 -3.79 6.52
CA ALA A 39 0.24 -4.71 5.96
C ALA A 39 0.96 -6.02 5.60
N THR A 40 0.30 -7.13 5.88
CA THR A 40 0.72 -8.45 5.40
C THR A 40 -0.35 -8.91 4.44
N ILE A 41 0.02 -9.06 3.17
CA ILE A 41 -0.86 -9.57 2.14
C ILE A 41 -0.73 -11.08 2.17
N GLU A 42 -1.79 -11.74 2.62
CA GLU A 42 -1.84 -13.19 2.74
C GLU A 42 -2.38 -13.79 1.45
N PHE A 43 -1.80 -14.91 1.04
CA PHE A 43 -2.30 -15.61 -0.13
C PHE A 43 -3.42 -16.60 0.19
N ASP A 44 -4.46 -16.15 0.91
CA ASP A 44 -5.61 -16.96 1.31
C ASP A 44 -6.51 -17.44 0.15
N ALA A 45 -6.74 -18.76 0.11
CA ALA A 45 -7.49 -19.42 -0.95
C ALA A 45 -8.93 -18.90 -1.12
N ASP A 46 -9.61 -18.57 -0.02
CA ASP A 46 -10.99 -18.08 -0.06
C ASP A 46 -11.02 -16.65 -0.61
N MET A 47 -10.13 -15.76 -0.12
CA MET A 47 -10.00 -14.41 -0.66
C MET A 47 -9.80 -14.41 -2.17
N TYR A 48 -9.00 -15.36 -2.70
CA TYR A 48 -8.81 -15.50 -4.14
C TYR A 48 -9.96 -16.11 -4.90
N ALA A 49 -10.59 -17.15 -4.35
CA ALA A 49 -11.74 -17.78 -4.97
C ALA A 49 -12.85 -16.75 -5.25
N TYR A 50 -12.95 -15.74 -4.39
CA TYR A 50 -13.92 -14.65 -4.48
C TYR A 50 -13.34 -13.31 -4.95
N SER A 51 -12.06 -13.27 -5.35
CA SER A 51 -11.44 -12.07 -5.91
C SER A 51 -12.24 -11.56 -7.11
N ASN A 52 -12.54 -10.27 -7.09
CA ASN A 52 -13.44 -9.64 -8.05
C ASN A 52 -12.61 -8.72 -8.92
N PRO A 53 -12.57 -8.92 -10.25
CA PRO A 53 -11.83 -8.02 -11.12
C PRO A 53 -12.25 -6.56 -10.88
N ASN A 54 -13.48 -6.22 -10.51
CA ASN A 54 -13.87 -4.82 -10.34
C ASN A 54 -13.42 -4.14 -9.03
N THR A 55 -12.63 -4.79 -8.16
CA THR A 55 -12.26 -4.20 -6.86
C THR A 55 -10.96 -3.41 -6.85
N CYS A 56 -10.06 -3.58 -7.83
CA CYS A 56 -8.79 -2.84 -7.89
C CYS A 56 -8.73 -1.86 -9.05
N THR A 57 -8.10 -0.72 -8.79
CA THR A 57 -7.82 0.32 -9.79
C THR A 57 -6.50 1.01 -9.47
N PRO A 58 -5.60 1.23 -10.46
CA PRO A 58 -5.70 0.81 -11.86
C PRO A 58 -5.48 -0.71 -12.04
N LYS A 59 -5.74 -1.20 -13.26
CA LYS A 59 -5.40 -2.57 -13.67
C LYS A 59 -4.40 -2.58 -14.80
N LEU A 60 -3.57 -3.61 -14.84
CA LEU A 60 -2.64 -3.85 -15.94
C LEU A 60 -3.35 -4.34 -17.21
N ALA A 61 -4.40 -5.17 -17.07
CA ALA A 61 -5.23 -5.61 -18.19
C ALA A 61 -6.70 -5.81 -17.77
N PRO A 62 -7.65 -5.79 -18.73
CA PRO A 62 -9.04 -6.16 -18.46
C PRO A 62 -9.14 -7.56 -17.83
N ASP A 63 -10.15 -7.76 -16.99
CA ASP A 63 -10.51 -9.07 -16.42
C ASP A 63 -9.44 -9.82 -15.60
N ASN A 64 -8.27 -9.22 -15.36
CA ASN A 64 -7.34 -9.73 -14.36
C ASN A 64 -8.03 -9.80 -13.00
N LYS A 65 -7.86 -10.93 -12.31
CA LYS A 65 -8.31 -11.10 -10.94
C LYS A 65 -7.48 -10.21 -10.03
N CYS A 66 -8.17 -9.53 -9.14
CA CYS A 66 -7.57 -8.62 -8.19
C CYS A 66 -8.48 -8.48 -6.97
N PHE A 67 -7.93 -8.00 -5.87
CA PHE A 67 -8.64 -7.71 -4.62
C PHE A 67 -7.91 -6.62 -3.84
N VAL A 68 -8.61 -5.97 -2.92
CA VAL A 68 -8.02 -4.98 -2.03
C VAL A 68 -7.86 -5.59 -0.66
N GLU A 69 -6.64 -5.57 -0.13
CA GLU A 69 -6.30 -6.06 1.21
C GLU A 69 -5.44 -5.01 1.91
N ASP A 70 -5.83 -4.67 3.13
CA ASP A 70 -5.12 -3.69 3.97
C ASP A 70 -4.78 -2.34 3.33
N GLY A 71 -5.49 -1.94 2.29
CA GLY A 71 -5.27 -0.68 1.57
C GLY A 71 -4.37 -0.82 0.34
N PHE A 72 -3.98 -2.04 -0.03
CA PHE A 72 -3.28 -2.36 -1.26
C PHE A 72 -4.21 -2.96 -2.31
N ASN A 73 -4.09 -2.51 -3.55
CA ASN A 73 -4.56 -3.27 -4.69
C ASN A 73 -3.57 -4.40 -4.96
N VAL A 74 -4.07 -5.63 -5.02
CA VAL A 74 -3.27 -6.81 -5.36
C VAL A 74 -3.89 -7.44 -6.61
N GLU A 75 -3.13 -7.45 -7.71
CA GLU A 75 -3.57 -7.94 -9.02
C GLU A 75 -2.68 -9.09 -9.49
N ALA A 76 -3.28 -10.16 -10.00
CA ALA A 76 -2.55 -11.18 -10.73
C ALA A 76 -2.31 -10.70 -12.17
N PHE A 77 -1.05 -10.65 -12.61
CA PHE A 77 -0.71 -10.25 -13.97
C PHE A 77 -0.26 -11.43 -14.82
N SER A 78 -0.46 -11.30 -16.14
CA SER A 78 0.06 -12.21 -17.16
C SER A 78 0.74 -11.41 -18.26
N GLY A 79 2.07 -11.35 -18.25
CA GLY A 79 2.85 -10.82 -19.36
C GLY A 79 2.99 -11.90 -20.43
N ARG A 80 2.43 -11.69 -21.63
CA ARG A 80 2.52 -12.65 -22.74
C ARG A 80 3.44 -12.16 -23.84
N ASN A 81 4.00 -13.12 -24.58
CA ASN A 81 4.92 -12.89 -25.69
C ASN A 81 6.05 -11.92 -25.29
N THR A 82 6.58 -12.07 -24.08
CA THR A 82 7.51 -11.09 -23.49
C THR A 82 8.76 -10.94 -24.36
N GLY A 83 9.09 -9.72 -24.76
CA GLY A 83 10.23 -9.43 -25.65
C GLY A 83 9.99 -9.77 -27.13
N SER A 84 8.79 -10.21 -27.51
CA SER A 84 8.41 -10.41 -28.91
C SER A 84 8.24 -9.08 -29.62
N THR A 85 8.86 -8.96 -30.80
CA THR A 85 8.70 -7.82 -31.73
C THR A 85 7.91 -8.19 -32.98
N GLY A 86 7.30 -9.38 -32.98
CA GLY A 86 6.54 -9.93 -34.12
C GLY A 86 5.15 -9.30 -34.28
N SER A 87 4.27 -10.02 -34.99
CA SER A 87 2.87 -9.60 -35.21
C SER A 87 2.02 -9.54 -33.94
N ASP A 88 2.48 -10.17 -32.86
CA ASP A 88 1.89 -10.17 -31.53
C ASP A 88 2.98 -9.73 -30.54
N PRO A 89 3.16 -8.42 -30.33
CA PRO A 89 4.17 -7.89 -29.43
C PRO A 89 3.80 -8.18 -27.97
N GLY A 90 4.80 -8.13 -27.09
CA GLY A 90 4.57 -8.41 -25.68
C GLY A 90 3.58 -7.44 -25.03
N HIS A 91 2.65 -7.97 -24.24
CA HIS A 91 1.57 -7.19 -23.61
C HIS A 91 1.12 -7.85 -22.30
N PHE A 92 0.43 -7.08 -21.45
CA PHE A 92 -0.35 -7.65 -20.36
C PHE A 92 -1.63 -8.24 -20.93
N HIS A 93 -1.84 -9.54 -20.74
CA HIS A 93 -2.97 -10.29 -21.26
C HIS A 93 -4.12 -10.32 -20.24
N GLU A 94 -5.37 -10.31 -20.72
CA GLU A 94 -6.56 -10.41 -19.86
C GLU A 94 -6.66 -11.74 -19.09
N GLY A 95 -7.35 -11.73 -17.96
CA GLY A 95 -7.65 -12.98 -17.22
C GLY A 95 -6.44 -13.59 -16.49
N GLY A 96 -5.46 -12.77 -16.13
CA GLY A 96 -4.51 -13.10 -15.06
C GLY A 96 -5.26 -13.56 -13.81
N HIS A 97 -4.79 -14.63 -13.18
CA HIS A 97 -5.45 -15.22 -12.02
C HIS A 97 -4.45 -15.87 -11.07
N PHE A 98 -4.80 -15.84 -9.79
CA PHE A 98 -4.07 -16.49 -8.71
C PHE A 98 -4.26 -18.02 -8.72
N HIS A 99 -3.20 -18.74 -8.39
CA HIS A 99 -3.12 -20.18 -8.20
C HIS A 99 -2.97 -20.50 -6.72
N ALA A 100 -4.00 -20.18 -5.94
CA ALA A 100 -3.90 -20.14 -4.50
C ALA A 100 -4.72 -21.18 -3.73
N SER A 101 -4.85 -22.39 -4.26
CA SER A 101 -5.68 -23.46 -3.67
C SER A 101 -5.27 -23.91 -2.27
N ASN A 102 -4.08 -23.55 -1.80
CA ASN A 102 -3.50 -24.01 -0.53
C ASN A 102 -3.08 -22.84 0.38
N SER A 103 -3.72 -21.68 0.22
CA SER A 103 -3.39 -20.44 0.92
C SER A 103 -1.94 -19.96 0.70
N TYR A 104 -1.43 -20.12 -0.53
CA TYR A 104 -0.21 -19.50 -1.05
C TYR A 104 -0.37 -19.33 -2.56
N GLU A 105 0.29 -18.36 -3.19
CA GLU A 105 0.25 -18.21 -4.64
C GLU A 105 1.31 -19.05 -5.35
N ALA A 106 0.88 -20.07 -6.10
CA ALA A 106 1.78 -20.90 -6.88
C ALA A 106 2.23 -20.20 -8.17
N GLN A 107 3.27 -19.39 -8.08
CA GLN A 107 3.90 -18.79 -9.25
C GLN A 107 4.52 -19.84 -10.15
N HIS A 108 4.29 -19.65 -11.43
CA HIS A 108 4.83 -20.45 -12.51
C HIS A 108 4.71 -19.63 -13.80
N PHE A 109 5.27 -20.15 -14.87
CA PHE A 109 5.04 -19.61 -16.21
C PHE A 109 4.31 -20.65 -17.06
N SER A 110 3.42 -20.18 -17.94
CA SER A 110 2.64 -21.08 -18.81
C SER A 110 3.37 -21.42 -20.12
N ALA A 111 4.36 -20.62 -20.49
CA ALA A 111 5.33 -20.83 -21.56
C ALA A 111 6.55 -19.94 -21.32
N VAL A 112 7.68 -20.21 -21.99
CA VAL A 112 8.97 -19.52 -21.77
C VAL A 112 8.91 -18.00 -22.03
N ASP A 113 7.84 -17.51 -22.62
CA ASP A 113 7.53 -16.10 -22.94
C ASP A 113 6.26 -15.59 -22.23
N ARG A 114 5.78 -16.31 -21.21
CA ARG A 114 4.56 -15.99 -20.45
C ARG A 114 4.83 -15.89 -18.96
N LEU A 115 5.27 -14.72 -18.52
CA LEU A 115 5.53 -14.42 -17.11
C LEU A 115 4.19 -14.19 -16.37
N LEU A 116 3.96 -14.94 -15.30
CA LEU A 116 2.87 -14.69 -14.36
C LEU A 116 3.45 -14.10 -13.09
N GLY A 117 2.66 -13.32 -12.36
CA GLY A 117 3.13 -12.67 -11.15
C GLY A 117 2.05 -11.89 -10.42
N VAL A 118 2.48 -11.18 -9.40
CA VAL A 118 1.67 -10.31 -8.56
C VAL A 118 2.08 -8.86 -8.79
N TYR A 119 1.10 -7.99 -8.98
CA TYR A 119 1.26 -6.55 -9.09
C TYR A 119 0.60 -5.88 -7.88
N LEU A 120 1.34 -5.01 -7.21
CA LEU A 120 0.87 -4.30 -6.02
C LEU A 120 0.96 -2.79 -6.22
N THR A 121 -0.08 -2.09 -5.78
CA THR A 121 -0.10 -0.64 -5.58
C THR A 121 -0.87 -0.32 -4.31
N LEU A 122 -0.61 0.84 -3.69
CA LEU A 122 -1.55 1.35 -2.70
C LEU A 122 -2.85 1.78 -3.38
N ALA A 123 -3.99 1.48 -2.75
CA ALA A 123 -5.32 1.83 -3.25
C ALA A 123 -5.56 3.34 -3.31
N ASN A 124 -4.84 4.12 -2.49
CA ASN A 124 -4.84 5.58 -2.53
C ASN A 124 -3.83 6.18 -3.52
N GLY A 125 -2.99 5.36 -4.17
CA GLY A 125 -1.94 5.81 -5.10
C GLY A 125 -0.67 6.36 -4.42
N GLY A 126 -0.55 6.24 -3.09
CA GLY A 126 0.61 6.69 -2.32
C GLY A 126 1.87 5.85 -2.52
N THR A 127 2.87 6.10 -1.69
CA THR A 127 4.12 5.33 -1.67
C THR A 127 4.16 4.33 -0.52
N PHE A 128 4.87 3.23 -0.73
CA PHE A 128 5.07 2.18 0.26
C PHE A 128 6.48 1.60 0.17
N SER A 129 6.80 0.73 1.12
CA SER A 129 7.96 -0.14 1.09
C SER A 129 7.52 -1.60 1.00
N LEU A 130 8.23 -2.39 0.20
CA LEU A 130 8.15 -3.86 0.21
C LEU A 130 9.28 -4.37 1.10
N GLU A 131 8.93 -5.03 2.19
CA GLU A 131 9.87 -5.39 3.26
C GLU A 131 10.25 -6.86 3.24
N SER A 132 9.29 -7.74 2.96
CA SER A 132 9.55 -9.17 2.85
C SER A 132 8.55 -9.91 2.00
N LEU A 133 8.95 -11.11 1.59
CA LEU A 133 8.15 -12.10 0.89
C LEU A 133 8.51 -13.48 1.44
N ASP A 134 7.53 -14.25 1.87
CA ASP A 134 7.74 -15.68 2.12
C ASP A 134 7.67 -16.44 0.79
N TYR A 135 8.60 -17.37 0.59
CA TYR A 135 8.68 -18.13 -0.64
C TYR A 135 9.06 -19.59 -0.40
N GLN A 136 8.69 -20.45 -1.35
CA GLN A 136 9.12 -21.84 -1.37
C GLN A 136 9.34 -22.30 -2.82
N LEU A 137 10.53 -22.81 -3.13
CA LEU A 137 10.78 -23.41 -4.44
C LEU A 137 9.96 -24.70 -4.59
N ARG A 138 9.08 -24.75 -5.61
CA ARG A 138 8.15 -25.86 -5.84
C ARG A 138 8.68 -26.85 -6.86
N ASP A 139 9.20 -26.34 -7.98
CA ASP A 139 9.71 -27.12 -9.10
C ASP A 139 10.79 -26.31 -9.82
N ASN A 140 11.83 -26.99 -10.31
CA ASN A 140 12.97 -26.41 -11.02
C ASN A 140 13.21 -27.08 -12.38
N THR A 141 12.22 -27.78 -12.94
CA THR A 141 12.37 -28.49 -14.22
C THR A 141 12.34 -27.58 -15.44
N ARG A 142 11.91 -26.33 -15.28
CA ARG A 142 11.79 -25.35 -16.37
C ARG A 142 12.11 -23.94 -15.85
N ALA A 143 12.60 -23.08 -16.74
CA ALA A 143 12.81 -21.66 -16.47
C ALA A 143 12.25 -20.80 -17.61
N ILE A 144 11.85 -19.56 -17.29
CA ILE A 144 11.47 -18.55 -18.27
C ILE A 144 12.68 -18.16 -19.14
N SER A 145 12.43 -17.70 -20.36
CA SER A 145 13.47 -17.32 -21.31
C SER A 145 14.48 -16.33 -20.71
N GLY A 146 15.76 -16.65 -20.83
CA GLY A 146 16.87 -15.86 -20.25
C GLY A 146 17.38 -16.38 -18.91
N TYR A 147 16.68 -17.34 -18.28
CA TYR A 147 17.06 -17.94 -17.00
C TYR A 147 17.37 -19.44 -17.11
N SER A 148 18.02 -19.99 -16.09
CA SER A 148 18.38 -21.41 -15.97
C SER A 148 17.61 -22.09 -14.84
N THR A 149 17.46 -23.40 -14.95
CA THR A 149 16.96 -24.29 -13.89
C THR A 149 17.99 -24.55 -12.79
N ASP A 150 19.27 -24.27 -13.04
CA ASP A 150 20.35 -24.48 -12.07
C ASP A 150 20.27 -23.49 -10.89
N ASP A 151 19.58 -22.36 -11.08
CA ASP A 151 19.40 -21.32 -10.08
C ASP A 151 18.10 -20.57 -10.37
N THR A 152 17.04 -20.95 -9.66
CA THR A 152 15.75 -20.27 -9.76
C THR A 152 15.84 -18.91 -9.07
N LYS A 153 15.15 -17.92 -9.63
CA LYS A 153 15.16 -16.53 -9.15
C LYS A 153 13.76 -16.09 -8.77
N ILE A 154 13.67 -15.30 -7.70
CA ILE A 154 12.57 -14.37 -7.50
C ILE A 154 12.92 -13.09 -8.25
N LEU A 155 11.95 -12.58 -9.00
CA LEU A 155 12.07 -11.43 -9.88
C LEU A 155 11.22 -10.30 -9.32
N ILE A 156 11.85 -9.19 -8.93
CA ILE A 156 11.15 -8.05 -8.32
C ILE A 156 11.51 -6.78 -9.10
N SER A 157 10.51 -6.02 -9.53
CA SER A 157 10.73 -4.75 -10.22
C SER A 157 9.66 -3.73 -9.89
N THR A 158 10.04 -2.45 -9.89
CA THR A 158 9.08 -1.34 -9.84
C THR A 158 8.60 -0.94 -11.24
N THR A 159 9.26 -1.42 -12.30
CA THR A 159 8.89 -1.19 -13.69
C THR A 159 9.05 -2.46 -14.51
N PHE A 160 7.96 -2.92 -15.12
CA PHE A 160 7.99 -4.06 -16.02
C PHE A 160 7.25 -3.71 -17.32
N ASP A 161 7.94 -3.90 -18.45
CA ASP A 161 7.41 -3.72 -19.79
C ASP A 161 7.42 -5.07 -20.53
N PRO A 162 6.26 -5.68 -20.77
CA PRO A 162 6.19 -6.97 -21.45
C PRO A 162 6.68 -6.87 -22.91
N THR A 163 6.78 -5.70 -23.53
CA THR A 163 7.34 -5.56 -24.88
C THR A 163 8.84 -5.85 -24.92
N GLN A 164 9.53 -5.79 -23.77
CA GLN A 164 10.96 -6.07 -23.63
C GLN A 164 11.21 -7.50 -23.09
N PRO A 165 12.38 -8.10 -23.36
CA PRO A 165 12.76 -9.39 -22.77
C PRO A 165 12.73 -9.31 -21.24
N VAL A 166 12.30 -10.38 -20.56
CA VAL A 166 12.24 -10.42 -19.08
C VAL A 166 13.62 -10.22 -18.45
N LEU A 167 14.65 -10.86 -19.04
CA LEU A 167 16.03 -10.74 -18.58
C LEU A 167 16.49 -9.28 -18.58
N GLY A 168 16.96 -8.81 -17.43
CA GLY A 168 17.48 -7.45 -17.25
C GLY A 168 16.45 -6.39 -16.86
N GLN A 169 15.16 -6.75 -16.69
CA GLN A 169 14.13 -5.83 -16.19
C GLN A 169 13.90 -5.89 -14.68
N PHE A 170 14.43 -6.90 -14.00
CA PHE A 170 14.15 -7.19 -12.59
C PHE A 170 15.40 -7.18 -11.74
N THR A 171 15.24 -6.81 -10.47
CA THR A 171 16.17 -7.23 -9.42
C THR A 171 15.96 -8.73 -9.19
N GLU A 172 17.05 -9.49 -9.28
CA GLU A 172 17.01 -10.95 -9.22
C GLU A 172 17.55 -11.44 -7.88
N VAL A 173 16.74 -12.20 -7.15
CA VAL A 173 17.17 -12.85 -5.91
C VAL A 173 17.26 -14.35 -6.15
N SER A 174 18.46 -14.91 -5.95
CA SER A 174 18.67 -16.36 -6.05
C SER A 174 17.91 -17.08 -4.92
N VAL A 175 17.12 -18.07 -5.31
CA VAL A 175 16.54 -19.05 -4.38
C VAL A 175 17.18 -20.43 -4.52
N GLY A 176 18.17 -20.55 -5.42
CA GLY A 176 18.88 -21.79 -5.70
C GLY A 176 18.02 -22.80 -6.44
N ASN A 177 18.31 -24.09 -6.25
CA ASN A 177 17.65 -25.20 -6.92
C ASN A 177 17.27 -26.35 -5.97
N GLU A 178 17.37 -26.13 -4.65
CA GLU A 178 17.08 -27.14 -3.64
C GLU A 178 15.57 -27.24 -3.40
N LEU A 179 14.99 -28.39 -3.75
CA LEU A 179 13.58 -28.68 -3.55
C LEU A 179 13.29 -29.26 -2.16
N GLY A 180 12.04 -29.11 -1.70
CA GLY A 180 11.57 -29.71 -0.45
C GLY A 180 11.90 -28.93 0.82
N LEU A 181 12.49 -27.74 0.69
CA LEU A 181 12.66 -26.81 1.80
C LEU A 181 11.30 -26.24 2.24
N PRO A 182 11.14 -25.90 3.53
CA PRO A 182 9.96 -25.16 3.99
C PRO A 182 9.94 -23.74 3.39
N PHE A 183 8.85 -23.01 3.62
CA PHE A 183 8.82 -21.58 3.33
C PHE A 183 9.99 -20.86 4.01
N GLN A 184 10.60 -19.95 3.27
CA GLN A 184 11.70 -19.10 3.70
C GLN A 184 11.29 -17.65 3.52
N THR A 185 11.77 -16.78 4.40
CA THR A 185 11.53 -15.34 4.29
C THR A 185 12.66 -14.65 3.55
N LEU A 186 12.33 -14.00 2.44
CA LEU A 186 13.20 -13.06 1.75
C LEU A 186 13.00 -11.66 2.34
N ASN A 187 14.03 -11.12 3.00
CA ASN A 187 14.03 -9.73 3.47
C ASN A 187 14.53 -8.79 2.36
N LEU A 188 13.85 -7.67 2.18
CA LEU A 188 14.03 -6.73 1.09
C LEU A 188 14.28 -5.32 1.62
N THR A 189 15.42 -4.75 1.25
CA THR A 189 15.80 -3.38 1.65
C THR A 189 15.76 -2.38 0.50
N ASP A 190 15.71 -2.88 -0.73
CA ASP A 190 15.95 -2.07 -1.93
C ASP A 190 14.65 -1.45 -2.50
N PHE A 191 13.49 -1.84 -1.97
CA PHE A 191 12.17 -1.44 -2.46
C PHE A 191 11.48 -0.50 -1.46
N GLN A 192 12.02 0.70 -1.33
CA GLN A 192 11.54 1.75 -0.43
C GLN A 192 11.02 2.95 -1.23
N ASN A 193 9.98 3.62 -0.74
CA ASN A 193 9.35 4.78 -1.41
C ASN A 193 8.88 4.48 -2.84
N ILE A 194 8.33 3.29 -3.05
CA ILE A 194 7.83 2.84 -4.36
C ILE A 194 6.32 3.06 -4.44
N THR A 195 5.81 3.30 -5.64
CA THR A 195 4.35 3.43 -5.87
C THR A 195 3.73 2.14 -6.40
N GLN A 196 4.57 1.22 -6.89
CA GLN A 196 4.15 -0.04 -7.46
C GLN A 196 5.28 -1.08 -7.45
N VAL A 197 4.92 -2.36 -7.47
CA VAL A 197 5.88 -3.46 -7.65
C VAL A 197 5.26 -4.63 -8.41
N TYR A 198 6.08 -5.27 -9.24
CA TYR A 198 5.82 -6.53 -9.92
C TYR A 198 6.71 -7.59 -9.30
N ILE A 199 6.10 -8.70 -8.88
CA ILE A 199 6.78 -9.82 -8.22
C ILE A 199 6.45 -11.09 -9.01
N ALA A 200 7.47 -11.79 -9.48
CA ALA A 200 7.34 -13.03 -10.23
C ALA A 200 8.52 -13.96 -9.91
N SER A 201 8.59 -15.10 -10.60
CA SER A 201 9.70 -16.03 -10.48
C SER A 201 10.19 -16.49 -11.86
N SER A 202 11.48 -16.82 -11.96
CA SER A 202 12.03 -17.40 -13.19
C SER A 202 11.65 -18.87 -13.38
N GLY A 203 11.23 -19.54 -12.30
CA GLY A 203 10.78 -20.93 -12.24
C GLY A 203 9.50 -21.06 -11.42
N ASP A 204 9.20 -22.26 -10.94
CA ASP A 204 7.96 -22.54 -10.20
C ASP A 204 8.21 -22.34 -8.68
N VAL A 205 7.63 -21.28 -8.11
CA VAL A 205 7.83 -20.85 -6.72
C VAL A 205 6.47 -20.56 -6.07
N ASN A 206 6.26 -20.97 -4.83
CA ASN A 206 5.11 -20.53 -4.06
C ASN A 206 5.45 -19.21 -3.35
N PHE A 207 4.54 -18.24 -3.37
CA PHE A 207 4.63 -16.98 -2.64
C PHE A 207 3.59 -16.92 -1.54
N ASP A 208 3.99 -16.40 -0.39
CA ASP A 208 3.09 -16.12 0.72
C ASP A 208 3.56 -14.87 1.49
N ASN A 209 2.69 -14.32 2.37
CA ASN A 209 2.99 -13.26 3.33
C ASN A 209 3.85 -12.11 2.77
N LEU A 210 3.31 -11.34 1.83
CA LEU A 210 3.97 -10.13 1.36
C LEU A 210 3.85 -9.03 2.42
N THR A 211 4.96 -8.68 3.08
CA THR A 211 4.96 -7.62 4.09
C THR A 211 5.31 -6.29 3.45
N THR A 212 4.44 -5.31 3.66
CA THR A 212 4.55 -3.97 3.10
C THR A 212 4.26 -2.92 4.16
N THR A 213 4.73 -1.71 3.93
CA THR A 213 4.53 -0.59 4.84
C THR A 213 4.17 0.65 4.06
N GLU A 214 2.98 1.20 4.30
CA GLU A 214 2.59 2.50 3.74
C GLU A 214 3.50 3.61 4.28
N ILE A 215 3.98 4.48 3.40
CA ILE A 215 4.78 5.64 3.75
C ILE A 215 3.88 6.87 3.66
N PRO A 216 3.54 7.51 4.79
CA PRO A 216 2.65 8.67 4.77
C PRO A 216 3.25 9.87 4.04
N GLU A 217 2.44 10.56 3.24
CA GLU A 217 2.83 11.77 2.49
C GLU A 217 3.32 12.92 3.40
N ASN A 218 2.89 12.97 4.66
CA ASN A 218 3.23 14.02 5.62
C ASN A 218 4.68 13.96 6.14
N ASN A 219 5.51 13.03 5.64
CA ASN A 219 6.95 13.02 5.91
C ASN A 219 7.74 13.98 5.01
N ASP A 220 7.09 14.76 4.14
CA ASP A 220 7.67 15.97 3.54
C ASP A 220 7.51 17.16 4.53
N PRO A 221 8.61 17.75 5.06
CA PRO A 221 8.56 18.90 5.96
C PRO A 221 7.91 20.15 5.35
N ASN A 222 7.54 20.14 4.06
CA ASN A 222 6.84 21.23 3.36
C ASN A 222 5.38 20.92 2.98
N SER A 223 4.82 19.77 3.38
CA SER A 223 3.41 19.45 3.08
C SER A 223 2.45 20.29 3.93
N VAL A 224 1.58 21.06 3.28
CA VAL A 224 0.49 21.82 3.91
C VAL A 224 -0.71 20.87 4.05
N PRO A 225 -1.33 20.73 5.24
CA PRO A 225 -2.45 19.81 5.42
C PRO A 225 -3.63 20.15 4.49
N GLU A 226 -4.20 19.11 3.89
CA GLU A 226 -5.41 19.17 3.05
C GLU A 226 -6.58 19.92 3.75
N PRO A 227 -7.42 20.67 3.00
CA PRO A 227 -8.49 21.50 3.56
C PRO A 227 -9.56 20.72 4.35
N GLY A 228 -9.73 19.43 4.08
CA GLY A 228 -10.72 18.58 4.75
C GLY A 228 -10.50 18.46 6.27
N THR A 229 -9.25 18.47 6.70
CA THR A 229 -8.84 18.41 8.12
C THR A 229 -9.22 19.69 8.86
N LEU A 230 -9.22 20.83 8.16
CA LEU A 230 -9.59 22.15 8.68
C LEU A 230 -11.10 22.29 8.91
N VAL A 231 -11.92 21.70 8.04
CA VAL A 231 -13.40 21.75 8.16
C VAL A 231 -13.89 20.92 9.35
N GLY A 232 -13.30 19.74 9.59
CA GLY A 232 -13.63 18.90 10.75
C GLY A 232 -13.39 19.61 12.10
N LEU A 233 -12.29 20.36 12.20
CA LEU A 233 -11.94 21.19 13.36
C LEU A 233 -12.92 22.36 13.57
N LEU A 234 -13.43 22.97 12.50
CA LEU A 234 -14.41 24.06 12.59
C LEU A 234 -15.81 23.58 13.00
N THR A 235 -16.21 22.37 12.60
CA THR A 235 -17.53 21.82 12.98
C THR A 235 -17.65 21.50 14.48
N LEU A 236 -16.57 21.03 15.12
CA LEU A 236 -16.56 20.77 16.58
C LEU A 236 -16.60 22.05 17.42
N GLY A 237 -16.18 23.19 16.88
CA GLY A 237 -16.20 24.49 17.58
C GLY A 237 -17.58 25.17 17.65
N SER A 238 -18.58 24.69 16.92
CA SER A 238 -19.88 25.40 16.77
C SER A 238 -21.06 24.80 17.56
N MET A 239 -20.94 23.60 18.12
CA MET A 239 -22.04 22.95 18.88
C MET A 239 -22.09 23.33 20.37
N GLY A 240 -21.67 24.55 20.72
CA GLY A 240 -21.32 24.90 22.10
C GLY A 240 -22.15 25.97 22.80
N PHE A 241 -23.28 26.49 22.29
CA PHE A 241 -24.09 27.45 23.07
C PHE A 241 -25.59 27.39 22.75
N CYS A 242 -26.36 26.71 23.61
CA CYS A 242 -27.78 26.99 23.83
C CYS A 242 -28.06 27.03 25.33
N PHE A 243 -27.83 28.19 25.96
CA PHE A 243 -28.33 28.47 27.30
C PHE A 243 -29.85 28.67 27.24
N ARG A 244 -30.63 27.71 27.75
CA ARG A 244 -32.01 27.98 28.18
C ARG A 244 -31.98 28.61 29.57
N ARG A 245 -32.14 29.94 29.60
CA ARG A 245 -32.42 30.70 30.82
C ARG A 245 -33.91 30.49 31.17
N LYS A 246 -34.20 29.80 32.28
CA LYS A 246 -35.56 29.78 32.86
C LYS A 246 -35.73 31.07 33.67
N GLU A 247 -36.57 31.98 33.18
CA GLU A 247 -37.07 33.10 33.98
C GLU A 247 -38.06 32.57 35.02
N SER A 248 -37.81 32.94 36.28
CA SER A 248 -38.79 32.89 37.35
C SER A 248 -39.60 34.19 37.31
N GLN A 249 -40.92 34.08 37.15
CA GLN A 249 -41.89 35.12 37.50
C GLN A 249 -43.14 34.46 38.07
N ARG A 250 -43.24 34.35 39.40
CA ARG A 250 -44.05 35.21 40.29
C ARG A 250 -44.16 34.55 41.67
#